data_AF-A0ABD5TCG9-F1
#
_entry.id   AF-A0ABD5TCG9-F1
#
_cell.length_a   1.000
_cell.length_b   1.000
_cell.length_c   1.000
_cell.angle_alpha   90.00
_cell.angle_beta   90.00
_cell.angle_gamma   90.00
#
_symmetry.space_group_name_H-M   'P 1'
#
loop_
_entity.id
_entity.type
_entity.pdbx_description
1 polymer ?
#
loop_
_entity_poly.entity_id
_entity_poly.type
_entity_poly.pdbx_seq_one_letter_code
_entity_poly.pdbx_strand_id
1 'polypeptide(L)'
;MENSDVLDALAEAEHSFEQSPDTVEDGLDVDEPELVQLRRACRLLAASSLLLEDGYYTVVIESSFVAIERTIQFRLIHDGAMDPSQVISSHRRLYQRGAEIGLYDEAFGDELAELWNQNRTKTYYRLRIATKEQAEAMQELANAVHIHLVDESRASYQCLC
;
A
#
# COMPACT_ATOMS: atom_id res chain seq x y z
N MET A 1 37.26 10.71 7.73
CA MET A 1 37.03 9.30 7.38
C MET A 1 35.56 9.07 7.60
N GLU A 2 34.68 9.46 6.68
CA GLU A 2 33.26 9.49 7.03
C GLU A 2 32.40 9.15 5.82
N ASN A 3 31.66 8.05 5.95
CA ASN A 3 30.67 7.44 5.03
C ASN A 3 31.14 6.40 4.00
N SER A 4 32.38 5.85 4.06
CA SER A 4 32.74 4.72 3.16
C SER A 4 31.76 3.55 3.31
N ASP A 5 31.49 3.14 4.55
CA ASP A 5 30.63 1.99 4.84
C ASP A 5 29.16 2.23 4.42
N VAL A 6 28.72 3.50 4.46
CA VAL A 6 27.38 3.90 4.01
C VAL A 6 27.27 3.90 2.49
N LEU A 7 28.32 4.35 1.79
CA LEU A 7 28.38 4.32 0.33
C LEU A 7 28.47 2.88 -0.19
N ASP A 8 29.23 2.03 0.48
CA ASP A 8 29.32 0.61 0.16
C ASP A 8 27.96 -0.08 0.37
N ALA A 9 27.28 0.19 1.50
CA ALA A 9 25.93 -0.33 1.75
C ALA A 9 24.89 0.18 0.74
N LEU A 10 24.99 1.44 0.30
CA LEU A 10 24.12 1.98 -0.75
C LEU A 10 24.36 1.27 -2.08
N ALA A 11 25.63 1.12 -2.49
CA ALA A 11 25.99 0.47 -3.74
C ALA A 11 25.52 -1.00 -3.75
N GLU A 12 25.66 -1.72 -2.62
CA GLU A 12 25.16 -3.08 -2.48
C GLU A 12 23.62 -3.13 -2.59
N ALA A 13 22.91 -2.21 -1.93
CA ALA A 13 21.46 -2.13 -2.02
C ALA A 13 21.00 -1.84 -3.46
N GLU A 14 21.63 -0.90 -4.16
CA GLU A 14 21.34 -0.58 -5.57
C GLU A 14 21.59 -1.78 -6.48
N HIS A 15 22.74 -2.45 -6.31
CA HIS A 15 23.09 -3.62 -7.11
C HIS A 15 22.10 -4.77 -6.92
N SER A 16 21.55 -4.94 -5.71
CA SER A 16 20.54 -5.98 -5.44
C SER A 16 19.26 -5.82 -6.27
N PHE A 17 18.90 -4.59 -6.69
CA PHE A 17 17.73 -4.34 -7.53
C PHE A 17 17.97 -4.60 -9.04
N GLU A 18 19.22 -4.76 -9.47
CA GLU A 18 19.60 -5.06 -10.86
C GLU A 18 19.64 -6.57 -11.15
N GLN A 19 19.72 -7.39 -10.10
CA GLN A 19 19.84 -8.84 -10.21
C GLN A 19 18.47 -9.50 -10.39
N SER A 20 18.45 -10.67 -11.04
CA SER A 20 17.25 -11.51 -11.02
C SER A 20 17.03 -12.05 -9.59
N PRO A 21 15.82 -11.94 -9.04
CA PRO A 21 15.57 -12.39 -7.67
C PRO A 21 15.69 -13.91 -7.59
N ASP A 22 16.38 -14.40 -6.56
CA ASP A 22 16.50 -15.84 -6.27
C ASP A 22 15.43 -16.29 -5.28
N THR A 23 15.25 -15.54 -4.18
CA THR A 23 14.19 -15.76 -3.20
C THR A 23 13.19 -14.60 -3.25
N VAL A 24 11.99 -14.87 -3.77
CA VAL A 24 10.87 -13.92 -3.83
C VAL A 24 9.95 -14.09 -2.64
N GLU A 25 9.23 -13.04 -2.27
CA GLU A 25 8.26 -13.10 -1.18
C GLU A 25 7.09 -14.04 -1.54
N ASP A 26 6.73 -14.92 -0.59
CA ASP A 26 5.66 -15.90 -0.76
C ASP A 26 4.37 -15.26 -1.27
N GLY A 27 3.85 -15.81 -2.36
CA GLY A 27 2.63 -15.37 -3.00
C GLY A 27 2.81 -14.23 -4.01
N LEU A 28 3.96 -13.55 -4.09
CA LEU A 28 4.15 -12.45 -5.06
C LEU A 28 4.68 -12.88 -6.42
N ASP A 29 5.08 -14.15 -6.58
CA ASP A 29 5.54 -14.72 -7.85
C ASP A 29 4.35 -15.04 -8.77
N VAL A 30 3.90 -14.04 -9.51
CA VAL A 30 2.81 -14.12 -10.51
C VAL A 30 3.14 -13.27 -11.72
N ASP A 31 2.73 -13.73 -12.90
CA ASP A 31 3.01 -13.05 -14.17
C ASP A 31 2.10 -11.83 -14.38
N GLU A 32 0.90 -11.84 -13.82
CA GLU A 32 -0.11 -10.79 -13.98
C GLU A 32 0.17 -9.58 -13.07
N PRO A 33 0.44 -8.38 -13.63
CA PRO A 33 0.80 -7.21 -12.82
C PRO A 33 -0.26 -6.75 -11.82
N GLU A 34 -1.55 -6.91 -12.15
CA GLU A 34 -2.65 -6.63 -11.25
C GLU A 34 -2.66 -7.58 -10.04
N LEU A 35 -2.33 -8.87 -10.25
CA LEU A 35 -2.25 -9.85 -9.17
C LEU A 35 -1.07 -9.55 -8.25
N VAL A 36 0.04 -9.02 -8.77
CA VAL A 36 1.13 -8.52 -7.95
C VAL A 36 0.63 -7.42 -6.99
N GLN A 37 -0.19 -6.48 -7.46
CA GLN A 37 -0.73 -5.43 -6.58
C GLN A 37 -1.72 -5.98 -5.56
N LEU A 38 -2.63 -6.88 -5.97
CA LEU A 38 -3.58 -7.54 -5.08
C LEU A 38 -2.84 -8.26 -3.95
N ARG A 39 -1.90 -9.12 -4.30
CA ARG A 39 -1.20 -9.95 -3.32
C ARG A 39 -0.26 -9.11 -2.45
N ARG A 40 0.36 -8.05 -2.97
CA ARG A 40 1.08 -7.07 -2.15
C ARG A 40 0.18 -6.42 -1.11
N ALA A 41 -1.06 -6.06 -1.45
CA ALA A 41 -2.01 -5.56 -0.46
C ALA A 41 -2.28 -6.60 0.63
N CYS A 42 -2.50 -7.87 0.27
CA CYS A 42 -2.67 -8.96 1.26
C CYS A 42 -1.46 -9.10 2.18
N ARG A 43 -0.25 -9.08 1.63
CA ARG A 43 1.01 -9.18 2.40
C ARG A 43 1.18 -8.00 3.36
N LEU A 44 0.85 -6.79 2.93
CA LEU A 44 0.87 -5.59 3.78
C LEU A 44 -0.18 -5.67 4.90
N LEU A 45 -1.38 -6.16 4.63
CA LEU A 45 -2.42 -6.35 5.64
C LEU A 45 -1.97 -7.39 6.69
N ALA A 46 -1.46 -8.55 6.24
CA ALA A 46 -0.93 -9.57 7.13
C ALA A 46 0.22 -9.06 8.00
N ALA A 47 1.18 -8.34 7.41
CA ALA A 47 2.28 -7.74 8.15
C ALA A 47 1.80 -6.68 9.15
N SER A 48 0.83 -5.83 8.76
CA SER A 48 0.26 -4.81 9.65
C SER A 48 -0.45 -5.45 10.85
N SER A 49 -1.09 -6.61 10.67
CA SER A 49 -1.75 -7.34 11.76
C SER A 49 -0.74 -7.81 12.80
N LEU A 50 0.36 -8.45 12.36
CA LEU A 50 1.45 -8.88 13.25
C LEU A 50 2.07 -7.69 13.99
N LEU A 51 2.37 -6.61 13.26
CA LEU A 51 3.03 -5.43 13.80
C LEU A 51 2.14 -4.62 14.77
N LEU A 52 0.82 -4.73 14.63
CA LEU A 52 -0.12 -4.11 15.55
C LEU A 52 -0.03 -4.74 16.94
N GLU A 53 0.07 -6.06 17.01
CA GLU A 53 0.21 -6.80 18.27
C GLU A 53 1.53 -6.43 18.99
N ASP A 54 2.59 -6.20 18.22
CA ASP A 54 3.91 -5.84 18.71
C ASP A 54 4.09 -4.33 18.99
N GLY A 55 3.08 -3.50 18.73
CA GLY A 55 3.06 -2.08 19.08
C GLY A 55 3.76 -1.15 18.08
N TYR A 56 4.04 -1.59 16.86
CA TYR A 56 4.65 -0.79 15.79
C TYR A 56 3.64 0.13 15.08
N TYR A 57 2.91 0.95 15.84
CA TYR A 57 1.74 1.70 15.36
C TYR A 57 2.00 2.61 14.15
N THR A 58 3.16 3.28 14.08
CA THR A 58 3.52 4.08 12.90
C THR A 58 3.59 3.22 11.64
N VAL A 59 4.21 2.04 11.73
CA VAL A 59 4.35 1.12 10.59
C VAL A 59 3.00 0.55 10.19
N VAL A 60 2.13 0.24 11.16
CA VAL A 60 0.75 -0.20 10.89
C VAL A 60 -0.03 0.86 10.13
N ILE A 61 0.04 2.13 10.54
CA ILE A 61 -0.65 3.23 9.86
C ILE A 61 -0.12 3.40 8.43
N GLU A 62 1.21 3.42 8.24
CA GLU A 62 1.82 3.60 6.92
C GLU A 62 1.52 2.42 5.98
N SER A 63 1.69 1.19 6.46
CA SER A 63 1.38 -0.02 5.68
C SER A 63 -0.11 -0.13 5.35
N SER A 64 -1.01 0.36 6.22
CA SER A 64 -2.46 0.41 5.95
C SER A 64 -2.78 1.32 4.76
N PHE A 65 -2.18 2.52 4.68
CA PHE A 65 -2.34 3.38 3.50
C PHE A 65 -1.80 2.71 2.24
N VAL A 66 -0.62 2.09 2.32
CA VAL A 66 -0.04 1.40 1.16
C VAL A 66 -0.92 0.22 0.73
N ALA A 67 -1.50 -0.54 1.66
CA ALA A 67 -2.42 -1.63 1.34
C ALA A 67 -3.68 -1.16 0.61
N ILE A 68 -4.27 -0.03 1.06
CA ILE A 68 -5.40 0.62 0.37
C ILE A 68 -4.99 1.01 -1.06
N GLU A 69 -3.83 1.66 -1.22
CA GLU A 69 -3.32 2.10 -2.52
C GLU A 69 -3.06 0.93 -3.48
N ARG A 70 -2.48 -0.16 -2.99
CA ARG A 70 -2.24 -1.37 -3.80
C ARG A 70 -3.55 -2.05 -4.20
N THR A 71 -4.55 -2.05 -3.33
CA THR A 71 -5.90 -2.53 -3.66
C THR A 71 -6.55 -1.69 -4.76
N ILE A 72 -6.48 -0.37 -4.65
CA ILE A 72 -7.00 0.55 -5.68
C ILE A 72 -6.25 0.35 -7.00
N GLN A 73 -4.92 0.26 -6.96
CA GLN A 73 -4.12 0.04 -8.16
C GLN A 73 -4.39 -1.32 -8.81
N PHE A 74 -4.59 -2.38 -8.00
CA PHE A 74 -5.06 -3.67 -8.51
C PHE A 74 -6.34 -3.49 -9.33
N ARG A 75 -7.35 -2.82 -8.77
CA ARG A 75 -8.63 -2.59 -9.48
C ARG A 75 -8.45 -1.74 -10.72
N LEU A 76 -7.65 -0.67 -10.66
CA LEU A 76 -7.39 0.18 -11.82
C LEU A 76 -6.75 -0.60 -12.99
N ILE A 77 -5.80 -1.50 -12.70
CA ILE A 77 -5.15 -2.31 -13.73
C ILE A 77 -6.10 -3.42 -14.20
N HIS A 78 -6.72 -4.15 -13.28
CA HIS A 78 -7.64 -5.25 -13.57
C HIS A 78 -8.83 -4.82 -14.42
N ASP A 79 -9.38 -3.64 -14.16
CA ASP A 79 -10.53 -3.09 -14.88
C ASP A 79 -10.10 -2.35 -16.18
N GLY A 80 -8.81 -2.40 -16.54
CA GLY A 80 -8.26 -1.82 -17.77
C GLY A 80 -8.18 -0.29 -17.78
N ALA A 81 -8.32 0.34 -16.62
CA ALA A 81 -8.33 1.80 -16.46
C ALA A 81 -6.95 2.43 -16.24
N MET A 82 -5.91 1.60 -16.07
CA MET A 82 -4.52 1.98 -15.86
C MET A 82 -3.59 0.94 -16.47
N ASP A 83 -2.56 1.40 -17.18
CA ASP A 83 -1.50 0.51 -17.66
C ASP A 83 -0.61 0.05 -16.48
N PRO A 84 -0.21 -1.24 -16.40
CA PRO A 84 0.70 -1.73 -15.37
C PRO A 84 1.99 -0.94 -15.19
N SER A 85 2.55 -0.37 -16.27
CA SER A 85 3.77 0.41 -16.25
C SER A 85 3.53 1.89 -15.91
N GLN A 86 2.28 2.32 -15.78
CA GLN A 86 1.95 3.70 -15.45
C GLN A 86 2.35 4.00 -14.00
N VAL A 87 3.09 5.09 -13.80
CA VAL A 87 3.47 5.56 -12.46
C VAL A 87 2.53 6.68 -12.02
N ILE A 88 1.76 6.44 -10.96
CA ILE A 88 1.01 7.49 -10.27
C ILE A 88 1.81 7.90 -9.03
N SER A 89 2.58 8.99 -9.15
CA SER A 89 3.47 9.49 -8.09
C SER A 89 2.77 10.32 -7.01
N SER A 90 1.43 10.41 -7.05
CA SER A 90 0.63 11.19 -6.12
C SER A 90 -0.52 10.34 -5.56
N HIS A 91 -0.51 10.12 -4.25
CA HIS A 91 -1.55 9.41 -3.51
C HIS A 91 -2.94 10.01 -3.79
N ARG A 92 -3.05 11.34 -3.76
CA ARG A 92 -4.30 12.05 -4.12
C ARG A 92 -4.77 11.69 -5.52
N ARG A 93 -3.86 11.69 -6.50
CA ARG A 93 -4.23 11.36 -7.89
C ARG A 93 -4.65 9.90 -8.05
N LEU A 94 -4.06 8.98 -7.29
CA LEU A 94 -4.47 7.58 -7.27
C LEU A 94 -5.91 7.45 -6.72
N TYR A 95 -6.22 8.13 -5.62
CA TYR A 95 -7.55 8.08 -5.02
C TYR A 95 -8.62 8.70 -5.92
N GLN A 96 -8.31 9.85 -6.53
CA GLN A 96 -9.19 10.48 -7.52
C GLN A 96 -9.44 9.56 -8.72
N ARG A 97 -8.39 8.89 -9.21
CA ARG A 97 -8.52 7.97 -10.33
C ARG A 97 -9.43 6.77 -10.02
N GLY A 98 -9.39 6.26 -8.79
CA GLY A 98 -10.33 5.22 -8.34
C GLY A 98 -11.79 5.70 -8.35
N ALA A 99 -12.04 6.94 -7.91
CA ALA A 99 -13.37 7.54 -7.96
C ALA A 99 -13.87 7.78 -9.40
N GLU A 100 -12.99 8.26 -10.29
CA GLU A 100 -13.32 8.52 -11.70
C GLU A 100 -13.87 7.29 -12.44
N ILE A 101 -13.47 6.09 -12.04
CA ILE A 101 -13.92 4.84 -12.65
C ILE A 101 -15.01 4.12 -11.85
N GLY A 102 -15.47 4.74 -10.75
CA GLY A 102 -16.56 4.24 -9.92
C GLY A 102 -16.19 3.12 -8.96
N LEU A 103 -14.93 3.00 -8.50
CA LEU A 103 -14.59 2.08 -7.40
C LEU A 103 -15.23 2.50 -6.07
N TYR A 104 -15.47 3.79 -5.92
CA TYR A 104 -16.12 4.45 -4.79
C TYR A 104 -16.53 5.86 -5.25
N ASP A 105 -17.29 6.59 -4.44
CA ASP A 105 -17.69 7.95 -4.77
C ASP A 105 -16.55 8.98 -4.58
N GLU A 106 -16.71 10.14 -5.22
CA GLU A 106 -15.71 11.23 -5.17
C GLU A 106 -15.47 11.75 -3.74
N ALA A 107 -16.52 11.78 -2.91
CA ALA A 107 -16.45 12.25 -1.54
C ALA A 107 -15.51 11.37 -0.70
N PHE A 108 -15.65 10.04 -0.78
CA PHE A 108 -14.76 9.10 -0.13
C PHE A 108 -13.31 9.25 -0.61
N GLY A 109 -13.10 9.40 -1.93
CA GLY A 109 -11.76 9.59 -2.50
C GLY A 109 -11.07 10.86 -1.97
N ASP A 110 -11.81 11.95 -1.82
CA ASP A 110 -11.32 13.21 -1.27
C ASP A 110 -11.04 13.12 0.25
N GLU A 111 -11.91 12.47 1.01
CA GLU A 111 -11.71 12.22 2.44
C GLU A 111 -10.47 11.35 2.70
N LEU A 112 -10.25 10.31 1.88
CA LEU A 112 -9.06 9.46 1.98
C LEU A 112 -7.78 10.24 1.66
N ALA A 113 -7.82 11.12 0.64
CA ALA A 113 -6.69 11.99 0.30
C ALA A 113 -6.36 12.97 1.43
N GLU A 114 -7.39 13.52 2.08
CA GLU A 114 -7.24 14.42 3.21
C GLU A 114 -6.73 13.69 4.46
N LEU A 115 -7.21 12.49 4.74
CA LEU A 115 -6.72 11.64 5.83
C LEU A 115 -5.22 11.34 5.66
N TRP A 116 -4.80 10.97 4.45
CA TRP A 116 -3.39 10.76 4.13
C TRP A 116 -2.55 12.02 4.35
N ASN A 117 -3.04 13.17 3.86
CA ASN A 117 -2.37 14.46 4.02
C ASN A 117 -2.23 14.84 5.50
N GLN A 118 -3.29 14.70 6.28
CA GLN A 118 -3.28 14.97 7.71
C GLN A 118 -2.34 14.07 8.48
N ASN A 119 -2.30 12.77 8.16
CA ASN A 119 -1.34 11.84 8.75
C ASN A 119 0.09 12.34 8.48
N ARG A 120 0.42 12.65 7.22
CA ARG A 120 1.75 13.17 6.86
C ARG A 120 2.07 14.49 7.56
N THR A 121 1.18 15.47 7.55
CA THR A 121 1.40 16.78 8.18
C THR A 121 1.55 16.67 9.70
N LYS A 122 0.69 15.91 10.39
CA LYS A 122 0.73 15.76 11.86
C LYS A 122 1.98 15.00 12.32
N THR A 123 2.45 14.04 11.53
CA THR A 123 3.71 13.31 11.77
C THR A 123 4.94 14.20 11.51
N TYR A 124 4.95 15.00 10.43
CA TYR A 124 6.09 15.85 10.06
C TYR A 124 6.39 16.98 11.06
N TYR A 125 5.35 17.49 11.73
CA TYR A 125 5.50 18.56 12.74
C TYR A 125 5.58 18.07 14.19
N ARG A 126 5.79 16.76 14.44
CA ARG A 126 5.90 16.15 15.78
C ARG A 126 4.69 16.42 16.70
N LEU A 127 3.51 16.70 16.15
CA LEU A 127 2.36 17.08 16.96
C LEU A 127 1.60 15.88 17.54
N ARG A 128 1.75 14.66 17.01
CA ARG A 128 1.19 13.43 17.61
C ARG A 128 2.08 12.21 17.37
N ILE A 129 2.36 11.49 18.45
CA ILE A 129 2.93 10.13 18.43
C ILE A 129 1.80 9.18 17.99
N ALA A 130 2.09 8.24 17.07
CA ALA A 130 1.12 7.24 16.64
C ALA A 130 0.61 6.43 17.84
N THR A 131 -0.71 6.28 17.95
CA THR A 131 -1.35 5.53 19.03
C THR A 131 -1.89 4.19 18.54
N LYS A 132 -2.12 3.27 19.48
CA LYS A 132 -2.81 2.00 19.22
C LYS A 132 -4.17 2.21 18.53
N GLU A 133 -4.98 3.13 19.06
CA GLU A 133 -6.30 3.46 18.53
C GLU A 133 -6.23 3.94 17.07
N GLN A 134 -5.24 4.77 16.72
CA GLN A 134 -5.05 5.20 15.33
C GLN A 134 -4.64 4.05 14.41
N ALA A 135 -3.78 3.15 14.90
CA ALA A 135 -3.33 1.99 14.15
C ALA A 135 -4.46 0.96 13.94
N GLU A 136 -5.26 0.69 14.97
CA GLU A 136 -6.45 -0.17 14.89
C GLU A 136 -7.45 0.40 13.87
N ALA A 137 -7.77 1.70 13.94
CA ALA A 137 -8.70 2.33 13.01
C ALA A 137 -8.20 2.31 11.56
N MET A 138 -6.90 2.56 11.33
CA MET A 138 -6.32 2.51 9.99
C MET A 138 -6.28 1.08 9.43
N GLN A 139 -6.00 0.09 10.26
CA GLN A 139 -6.04 -1.31 9.86
C GLN A 139 -7.47 -1.76 9.53
N GLU A 140 -8.45 -1.36 10.34
CA GLU A 140 -9.87 -1.64 10.06
C GLU A 140 -10.30 -1.02 8.73
N LEU A 141 -9.97 0.26 8.50
CA LEU A 141 -10.22 0.94 7.23
C LEU A 141 -9.57 0.21 6.05
N ALA A 142 -8.30 -0.18 6.17
CA ALA A 142 -7.58 -0.87 5.10
C ALA A 142 -8.20 -2.23 4.77
N ASN A 143 -8.61 -3.00 5.79
CA ASN A 143 -9.32 -4.26 5.58
C ASN A 143 -10.69 -4.04 4.92
N ALA A 144 -11.46 -3.04 5.38
CA ALA A 144 -12.79 -2.76 4.83
C ALA A 144 -12.72 -2.37 3.34
N VAL A 145 -11.79 -1.47 2.98
CA VAL A 145 -11.57 -1.07 1.59
C VAL A 145 -11.08 -2.26 0.75
N HIS A 146 -10.16 -3.06 1.29
CA HIS A 146 -9.63 -4.24 0.61
C HIS A 146 -10.74 -5.24 0.29
N ILE A 147 -11.53 -5.65 1.28
CA ILE A 147 -12.64 -6.59 1.10
C ILE A 147 -13.65 -6.04 0.11
N HIS A 148 -14.10 -4.79 0.30
CA HIS A 148 -15.10 -4.18 -0.58
C HIS A 148 -14.66 -4.18 -2.05
N LEU A 149 -13.44 -3.75 -2.33
CA LEU A 149 -12.93 -3.68 -3.70
C LEU A 149 -12.55 -5.05 -4.26
N VAL A 150 -12.08 -6.00 -3.46
CA VAL A 150 -11.71 -7.33 -3.97
C VAL A 150 -12.94 -8.18 -4.24
N ASP A 151 -13.95 -8.15 -3.38
CA ASP A 151 -15.19 -8.94 -3.53
C ASP A 151 -15.99 -8.54 -4.78
N GLU A 152 -15.93 -7.28 -5.18
CA GLU A 152 -16.55 -6.80 -6.42
C GLU A 152 -15.75 -7.16 -7.68
N SER A 153 -14.53 -7.65 -7.55
CA SER A 153 -13.69 -8.08 -8.67
C SER A 153 -13.98 -9.53 -9.07
N ARG A 154 -13.65 -9.88 -10.33
CA ARG A 154 -13.69 -11.28 -10.78
C ARG A 154 -12.47 -12.09 -10.34
N ALA A 155 -11.53 -11.48 -9.61
CA ALA A 155 -10.28 -12.08 -9.18
C ALA A 155 -10.19 -12.28 -7.66
N SER A 156 -11.31 -12.21 -6.93
CA SER A 156 -11.34 -12.41 -5.47
C SER A 156 -10.73 -13.73 -5.00
N TYR A 157 -10.86 -14.80 -5.81
CA TYR A 157 -10.26 -16.11 -5.54
C TYR A 157 -8.71 -16.12 -5.57
N GLN A 158 -8.07 -15.04 -6.04
CA GLN A 158 -6.61 -14.86 -6.04
C GLN A 158 -6.12 -14.11 -4.79
N CYS A 159 -7.02 -13.62 -3.95
CA CYS A 159 -6.71 -12.98 -2.68
C CYS A 159 -6.08 -13.98 -1.70
N LEU A 160 -5.11 -13.53 -0.90
CA LEU A 160 -4.41 -14.35 0.09
C LEU A 160 -4.86 -14.07 1.54
N CYS A 161 -5.80 -13.15 1.72
CA CYS A 161 -6.37 -12.81 3.04
C CYS A 161 -7.36 -13.87 3.52
#